data_AF-A0A7X7P3G7-F1
#
_entry.id   AF-A0A7X7P3G7-F1
#
_cell.length_a   1.000
_cell.length_b   1.000
_cell.length_c   1.000
_cell.angle_alpha   90.00
_cell.angle_beta   90.00
_cell.angle_gamma   90.00
#
_symmetry.space_group_name_H-M   'P 1'
#
loop_
_entity.id
_entity.type
_entity.pdbx_description
1 polymer ?
#
loop_
_entity_poly.entity_id
_entity_poly.type
_entity_poly.pdbx_seq_one_letter_code
_entity_poly.pdbx_strand_id
1 'polypeptide(L)'
;METQNQMNRAARTAARTVCVGQAWTGLLVFYAVAWMLNAAALHRNNEHLPFGPVRTFWVTVSEPAARMSTALGLDRIREGLARTAGAAVNQ
;
A
#
# COMPACT_ATOMS: atom_id res chain seq x y z
N MET A 1 -25.92 -33.95 10.50
CA MET A 1 -24.73 -33.72 9.63
C MET A 1 -25.06 -32.86 8.41
N GLU A 2 -26.23 -32.99 7.77
CA GLU A 2 -26.59 -32.21 6.57
C GLU A 2 -26.74 -30.70 6.81
N THR A 3 -27.29 -30.30 7.96
CA THR A 3 -27.45 -28.89 8.38
C THR A 3 -26.12 -28.15 8.53
N GLN A 4 -25.08 -28.84 9.02
CA GLN A 4 -23.74 -28.28 9.16
C GLN A 4 -23.06 -28.08 7.79
N ASN A 5 -23.33 -29.00 6.86
CA ASN A 5 -22.84 -28.91 5.48
C ASN A 5 -23.56 -27.81 4.69
N GLN A 6 -24.86 -27.58 4.95
CA GLN A 6 -25.60 -26.46 4.37
C GLN A 6 -25.15 -25.10 4.95
N MET A 7 -24.95 -24.99 6.26
CA MET A 7 -24.36 -23.79 6.88
C MET A 7 -22.96 -23.50 6.33
N ASN A 8 -22.10 -24.51 6.20
CA ASN A 8 -20.76 -24.36 5.64
C ASN A 8 -20.77 -23.96 4.16
N ARG A 9 -21.77 -24.40 3.39
CA ARG A 9 -21.94 -23.96 2.00
C ARG A 9 -22.38 -22.50 1.96
N ALA A 10 -23.39 -22.10 2.73
CA ALA A 10 -23.87 -20.72 2.78
C ALA A 10 -22.78 -19.72 3.23
N ALA A 11 -21.99 -20.08 4.25
CA ALA A 11 -20.84 -19.28 4.69
C ALA A 11 -19.76 -19.16 3.60
N ARG A 12 -19.52 -20.24 2.84
CA ARG A 12 -18.59 -20.21 1.69
C ARG A 12 -19.15 -19.42 0.51
N THR A 13 -20.45 -19.40 0.27
CA THR A 13 -21.06 -18.59 -0.80
C THR A 13 -21.04 -17.10 -0.43
N ALA A 14 -21.34 -16.76 0.83
CA ALA A 14 -21.26 -15.40 1.35
C ALA A 14 -19.81 -14.86 1.33
N ALA A 15 -18.81 -15.71 1.58
CA ALA A 15 -17.40 -15.35 1.45
C ALA A 15 -16.91 -15.23 -0.01
N ARG A 16 -17.68 -15.70 -1.01
CA ARG A 16 -17.21 -15.90 -2.40
C ARG A 16 -17.72 -14.90 -3.42
N THR A 17 -18.60 -13.98 -3.05
CA THR A 17 -19.06 -12.90 -3.94
C THR A 17 -18.73 -11.53 -3.37
N VAL A 18 -17.44 -11.29 -3.13
CA VAL A 18 -16.95 -9.91 -3.20
C VAL A 18 -17.16 -9.48 -4.64
N CYS A 19 -18.07 -8.53 -4.86
CA CYS A 19 -18.32 -8.00 -6.20
C CYS A 19 -16.97 -7.52 -6.77
N VAL A 20 -16.62 -7.90 -8.00
CA VAL A 20 -15.29 -7.62 -8.59
C VAL A 20 -14.94 -6.13 -8.48
N GLY A 21 -15.93 -5.24 -8.59
CA GLY A 21 -15.75 -3.81 -8.37
C GLY A 21 -15.29 -3.44 -6.95
N GLN A 22 -15.85 -4.07 -5.92
CA GLN A 22 -15.47 -3.82 -4.52
C GLN A 22 -14.06 -4.33 -4.21
N ALA A 23 -13.66 -5.46 -4.82
CA ALA A 23 -12.29 -5.94 -4.73
C ALA A 23 -11.30 -4.97 -5.39
N TRP A 24 -11.64 -4.44 -6.58
CA TRP A 24 -10.84 -3.42 -7.26
C TRP A 24 -10.73 -2.12 -6.47
N THR A 25 -11.84 -1.63 -5.88
CA THR A 25 -11.80 -0.45 -5.02
C THR A 25 -10.89 -0.68 -3.81
N GLY A 26 -11.00 -1.84 -3.15
CA GLY A 26 -10.12 -2.20 -2.04
C GLY A 26 -8.65 -2.23 -2.46
N LEU A 27 -8.36 -2.80 -3.63
CA LEU A 27 -7.01 -2.86 -4.19
C LEU A 27 -6.45 -1.46 -4.49
N LEU A 28 -7.24 -0.58 -5.09
CA LEU A 28 -6.84 0.80 -5.39
C LEU A 28 -6.59 1.59 -4.12
N VAL A 29 -7.48 1.49 -3.13
CA VAL A 29 -7.30 2.14 -1.82
C VAL A 29 -6.03 1.62 -1.14
N PHE A 30 -5.82 0.31 -1.15
CA PHE A 30 -4.61 -0.30 -0.61
C PHE A 30 -3.34 0.27 -1.26
N TYR A 31 -3.29 0.31 -2.60
CA TYR A 31 -2.13 0.86 -3.31
C TYR A 31 -1.97 2.37 -3.10
N ALA A 32 -3.06 3.13 -2.98
CA ALA A 32 -2.99 4.55 -2.68
C ALA A 32 -2.41 4.82 -1.28
N VAL A 33 -2.85 4.06 -0.27
CA VAL A 33 -2.31 4.13 1.10
C VAL A 33 -0.85 3.70 1.12
N ALA A 34 -0.53 2.59 0.47
CA ALA A 34 0.86 2.12 0.34
C ALA A 34 1.72 3.19 -0.34
N TRP A 35 1.25 3.80 -1.42
CA TRP A 35 1.96 4.87 -2.09
C TRP A 35 2.21 6.07 -1.18
N MET A 36 1.20 6.56 -0.45
CA MET A 36 1.36 7.68 0.50
C MET A 36 2.36 7.37 1.62
N LEU A 37 2.31 6.18 2.20
CA LEU A 37 3.28 5.74 3.22
C LEU A 37 4.70 5.68 2.67
N ASN A 38 4.87 5.40 1.37
CA ASN A 38 6.17 5.26 0.71
C ASN A 38 6.62 6.51 -0.05
N ALA A 39 5.79 7.55 -0.16
CA ALA A 39 6.02 8.67 -1.07
C ALA A 39 7.28 9.48 -0.74
N ALA A 40 7.56 9.73 0.54
CA ALA A 40 8.75 10.46 0.96
C ALA A 40 10.04 9.67 0.65
N ALA A 41 10.07 8.37 0.96
CA ALA A 41 11.18 7.50 0.61
C ALA A 41 11.37 7.36 -0.91
N LEU A 42 10.27 7.25 -1.67
CA LEU A 42 10.30 7.19 -3.13
C LEU A 42 10.88 8.48 -3.74
N HIS A 43 10.47 9.64 -3.23
CA HIS A 43 11.01 10.92 -3.67
C HIS A 43 12.50 11.03 -3.42
N ARG A 44 12.97 10.71 -2.20
CA ARG A 44 14.40 10.64 -1.88
C ARG A 44 15.16 9.69 -2.81
N ASN A 45 14.62 8.52 -3.12
CA ASN A 45 15.24 7.60 -4.08
C ASN A 45 15.32 8.19 -5.50
N ASN A 46 14.28 8.88 -5.95
CA ASN A 46 14.26 9.52 -7.26
C ASN A 46 15.29 10.65 -7.35
N GLU A 47 15.61 11.34 -6.26
CA GLU A 47 16.65 12.38 -6.23
C GLU A 47 18.06 11.82 -6.52
N HIS A 48 18.32 10.56 -6.18
CA HIS A 48 19.58 9.87 -6.42
C HIS A 48 19.73 9.32 -7.84
N LEU A 49 18.68 9.36 -8.66
CA LEU A 49 18.79 8.98 -10.06
C LEU A 49 19.78 9.91 -10.79
N PRO A 50 20.49 9.41 -11.82
CA PRO A 50 21.31 10.26 -12.68
C PRO A 50 20.49 11.41 -13.26
N PHE A 51 21.12 12.58 -13.41
CA PHE A 51 20.46 13.74 -14.00
C PHE A 51 19.97 13.43 -15.42
N GLY A 52 18.68 13.68 -15.65
CA GLY A 52 18.03 13.39 -16.92
C GLY A 52 16.51 13.63 -16.86
N PRO A 53 15.83 13.59 -18.01
CA PRO A 53 14.39 13.88 -18.10
C PRO A 53 13.54 12.90 -17.27
N VAL A 54 13.97 11.64 -17.17
CA VAL A 54 13.31 10.61 -16.36
C VAL A 54 13.38 10.96 -14.86
N ARG A 55 14.55 11.38 -14.37
CA ARG A 55 14.71 11.87 -12.99
C ARG A 55 13.78 13.05 -12.73
N THR A 56 13.80 14.05 -13.59
CA THR A 56 12.97 15.26 -13.44
C THR A 56 11.49 14.89 -13.38
N PHE A 57 11.02 14.04 -14.29
CA PHE A 57 9.64 13.56 -14.27
C PHE A 57 9.28 12.89 -12.93
N TRP A 58 10.10 11.93 -12.48
CA TRP A 58 9.81 11.19 -11.25
C TRP A 58 9.92 12.04 -9.99
N VAL A 59 10.88 12.98 -9.92
CA VAL A 59 11.00 13.94 -8.83
C VAL A 59 9.75 14.83 -8.78
N THR A 60 9.36 15.44 -9.91
CA THR A 60 8.18 16.32 -10.00
C THR A 60 6.88 15.59 -9.63
N VAL A 61 6.68 14.36 -10.10
CA VAL A 61 5.48 13.56 -9.80
C VAL A 61 5.43 13.14 -8.32
N SER A 62 6.59 12.80 -7.74
CA SER A 62 6.65 12.33 -6.35
C SER A 62 6.66 13.45 -5.31
N GLU A 63 7.07 14.67 -5.67
CA GLU A 63 7.16 15.82 -4.77
C GLU A 63 5.86 16.14 -4.01
N PRO A 64 4.68 16.29 -4.65
CA PRO A 64 3.45 16.61 -3.92
C PRO A 64 3.05 15.51 -2.95
N ALA A 65 3.20 14.25 -3.36
CA ALA A 65 2.90 13.10 -2.52
C ALA A 65 3.87 13.00 -1.33
N ALA A 66 5.16 13.29 -1.53
CA ALA A 66 6.16 13.33 -0.47
C ALA A 66 5.90 14.45 0.54
N ARG A 67 5.47 15.63 0.07
CA ARG A 67 5.07 16.75 0.95
C ARG A 67 3.86 16.37 1.81
N MET A 68 2.83 15.78 1.21
CA MET A 68 1.65 15.32 1.96
C MET A 68 2.01 14.22 2.96
N SER A 69 2.82 13.25 2.55
CA SER A 69 3.30 12.17 3.42
C SER A 69 4.08 12.70 4.63
N THR A 70 4.97 13.66 4.41
CA THR A 70 5.74 14.31 5.47
C THR A 70 4.85 15.15 6.39
N ALA A 71 3.95 15.96 5.81
CA ALA A 71 3.03 16.82 6.57
C ALA A 71 2.07 16.02 7.45
N LEU A 72 1.61 14.85 6.97
CA LEU A 72 0.74 13.94 7.71
C LEU A 72 1.52 12.99 8.64
N GLY A 73 2.86 13.04 8.64
CA GLY A 73 3.70 12.18 9.46
C GLY A 73 3.70 10.70 9.04
N LEU A 74 3.23 10.37 7.85
CA LEU A 74 3.09 9.00 7.34
C LEU A 74 4.44 8.29 7.16
N ASP A 75 5.50 9.03 6.84
CA ASP A 75 6.87 8.48 6.73
C ASP A 75 7.32 7.83 8.05
N ARG A 76 6.95 8.41 9.20
CA ARG A 76 7.29 7.85 10.53
C ARG A 76 6.57 6.52 10.81
N ILE A 77 5.34 6.39 10.32
CA ILE A 77 4.56 5.14 10.44
C ILE A 77 5.24 4.05 9.61
N ARG A 78 5.63 4.35 8.37
CA ARG A 78 6.39 3.44 7.50
C ARG A 78 7.70 3.03 8.16
N GLU A 79 8.47 3.96 8.70
CA GLU A 79 9.73 3.65 9.39
C GLU A 79 9.55 2.75 10.61
N GLY A 80 8.50 3.01 11.40
CA GLY A 80 8.12 2.14 12.52
C GLY A 80 7.80 0.72 12.04
N LEU A 81 6.99 0.60 11.00
CA LEU A 81 6.59 -0.68 10.41
C LEU A 81 7.79 -1.44 9.82
N ALA A 82 8.71 -0.73 9.17
CA ALA A 82 9.94 -1.31 8.63
C ALA A 82 10.84 -1.86 9.73
N ARG A 83 10.94 -1.18 10.89
CA ARG A 83 11.69 -1.69 12.05
C ARG A 83 11.07 -2.95 12.64
N THR A 84 9.75 -2.99 12.81
CA THR A 84 9.07 -4.13 13.45
C THR A 84 8.95 -5.33 12.52
N ALA A 85 8.49 -5.11 11.29
CA ALA A 85 8.36 -6.18 10.31
C ALA A 85 9.73 -6.66 9.82
N GLY A 86 10.69 -5.75 9.62
CA GLY A 86 12.07 -6.11 9.30
C GLY A 86 12.71 -6.96 10.38
N ALA A 87 12.47 -6.64 11.67
CA ALA A 87 12.94 -7.47 12.77
C ALA A 87 12.27 -8.85 12.82
N ALA A 88 11.02 -8.99 12.36
CA ALA A 88 10.31 -10.27 12.32
C ALA A 88 10.74 -11.17 11.14
N VAL A 89 11.14 -10.56 10.01
CA VAL A 89 11.58 -11.29 8.80
C VAL A 89 13.06 -11.69 8.85
N ASN A 90 13.88 -10.98 9.63
CA ASN A 90 15.31 -11.25 9.79
C ASN A 90 15.63 -12.22 10.94
N GLN A 91 14.63 -12.99 11.41
CA GLN A 91 14.80 -14.17 12.29
C GLN A 91 14.82 -15.45 11.45
#